data_AF-A0A7C0ZTZ3-F1
#
_entry.id   AF-A0A7C0ZTZ3-F1
#
_cell.length_a   1.000
_cell.length_b   1.000
_cell.length_c   1.000
_cell.angle_alpha   90.00
_cell.angle_beta   90.00
_cell.angle_gamma   90.00
#
_symmetry.space_group_name_H-M   'P 1'
#
loop_
_entity.id
_entity.type
_entity.pdbx_description
1 polymer ?
#
loop_
_entity_poly.entity_id
_entity_poly.type
_entity_poly.pdbx_seq_one_letter_code
_entity_poly.pdbx_strand_id
1 'polypeptide(L)' 'MAVLEGKKKAGSFWKAIPPVKTYEIGKIALEGGINRFDTAEAYGRGRSEASLAEALKTHNISPDDVVIATKW' A
#
# COMPACT_ATOMS: atom_id res chain seq x y z
N MET A 1 -0.58 20.45 4.47
CA MET A 1 -1.04 19.68 5.64
C MET A 1 -1.05 18.21 5.26
N ALA A 2 -0.11 17.40 5.76
CA ALA A 2 -0.06 15.98 5.45
C ALA A 2 -1.06 15.24 6.36
N VAL A 3 -2.11 14.67 5.78
CA VAL A 3 -3.03 13.79 6.50
C VAL A 3 -2.28 12.49 6.77
N LEU A 4 -1.99 12.21 8.04
CA LEU A 4 -1.44 10.93 8.48
C LEU A 4 -2.58 9.92 8.54
N GLU A 5 -2.58 8.93 7.65
CA GLU A 5 -3.58 7.87 7.68
C GLU A 5 -3.11 6.71 8.58
N GLY A 6 -3.69 6.63 9.77
CA GLY A 6 -3.50 5.49 10.68
C GLY A 6 -4.22 5.71 12.01
N LYS A 7 -5.43 5.16 12.17
CA LYS A 7 -6.11 5.18 13.48
C LYS A 7 -5.66 3.97 14.30
N LYS A 8 -4.97 4.23 15.41
CA LYS A 8 -4.59 3.21 16.40
C LYS A 8 -5.83 2.63 17.09
N LYS A 9 -6.03 1.31 17.05
CA LYS A 9 -6.66 0.51 18.13
C LYS A 9 -6.11 -0.91 18.12
N ALA A 10 -6.03 -1.47 19.34
CA ALA A 10 -5.47 -2.75 19.80
C ALA A 10 -4.90 -3.71 18.72
N GLY A 11 -3.59 -3.96 18.77
CA GLY A 11 -2.87 -4.86 17.86
C GLY A 11 -1.88 -4.19 16.90
N SER A 12 -1.66 -2.87 17.02
CA SER A 12 -0.75 -2.12 16.14
C SER A 12 0.72 -2.46 16.45
N PHE A 13 1.26 -3.52 15.85
CA PHE A 13 2.69 -3.84 15.89
C PHE A 13 3.54 -2.80 15.12
N TRP A 14 2.92 -2.03 14.21
CA TRP A 14 3.63 -1.17 13.26
C TRP A 14 3.16 0.28 13.32
N LYS A 15 4.09 1.22 13.07
CA LYS A 15 3.80 2.67 12.95
C LYS A 15 3.20 2.96 11.58
N ALA A 16 2.23 3.87 11.52
CA ALA A 16 1.69 4.35 10.25
C ALA A 16 2.77 5.10 9.46
N ILE A 17 2.84 4.81 8.16
CA ILE A 17 3.73 5.47 7.20
C ILE A 17 2.89 6.49 6.41
N PRO A 18 3.38 7.72 6.17
CA PRO A 18 2.66 8.69 5.33
C PRO A 18 2.43 8.16 3.90
N PRO A 19 1.33 8.55 3.23
CA PRO A 19 1.01 8.08 1.88
C PRO A 19 2.14 8.30 0.86
N VAL A 20 2.75 9.49 0.85
CA VAL A 20 3.88 9.83 -0.05
C VAL A 20 5.01 8.81 0.04
N LYS A 21 5.41 8.45 1.28
CA LYS A 21 6.45 7.44 1.50
C LYS A 21 6.01 6.04 1.08
N THR A 22 4.72 5.72 1.25
CA THR A 22 4.17 4.42 0.81
C THR A 22 4.27 4.29 -0.72
N TYR A 23 4.00 5.37 -1.44
CA TYR A 23 4.07 5.38 -2.90
C TYR A 23 5.51 5.30 -3.39
N GLU A 24 6.45 5.98 -2.73
CA GLU A 24 7.89 5.85 -2.99
C GLU A 24 8.38 4.42 -2.79
N ILE A 25 7.96 3.74 -1.71
CA ILE A 25 8.31 2.34 -1.46
C ILE A 25 7.78 1.44 -2.59
N GLY A 26 6.54 1.65 -3.02
CA GLY A 26 5.95 0.91 -4.14
C GLY A 26 6.73 1.09 -5.45
N LYS A 27 7.14 2.34 -5.75
CA LYS A 27 7.95 2.65 -6.93
C LYS A 27 9.31 1.94 -6.89
N ILE A 28 10.04 2.04 -5.77
CA ILE A 28 11.35 1.42 -5.60
C ILE A 28 11.26 -0.11 -5.73
N ALA A 29 10.20 -0.71 -5.17
CA ALA A 29 9.95 -2.14 -5.31
C ALA A 29 9.80 -2.55 -6.78
N LEU A 30 8.98 -1.82 -7.54
CA LEU A 30 8.76 -2.06 -8.97
C LEU A 30 10.02 -1.85 -9.81
N GLU A 31 10.76 -0.77 -9.56
CA GLU A 31 12.07 -0.51 -10.21
C GLU A 31 13.09 -1.61 -9.90
N GLY A 32 12.97 -2.24 -8.73
CA GLY A 32 13.75 -3.41 -8.32
C GLY A 32 13.23 -4.76 -8.86
N GLY A 33 12.19 -4.76 -9.69
CA GLY A 33 11.60 -5.96 -10.27
C GLY A 33 10.60 -6.72 -9.37
N ILE A 34 10.22 -6.14 -8.22
CA ILE A 34 9.19 -6.70 -7.34
C ILE A 34 7.82 -6.22 -7.80
N ASN A 35 7.01 -7.14 -8.33
CA ASN A 35 5.67 -6.84 -8.83
C ASN A 35 4.54 -7.56 -8.09
N ARG A 36 4.86 -8.29 -7.01
CA ARG A 36 3.87 -9.02 -6.21
C ARG A 36 3.64 -8.33 -4.87
N PHE A 37 2.37 -7.99 -4.58
CA PHE A 37 1.96 -7.27 -3.38
C PHE A 37 0.90 -8.06 -2.60
N ASP A 38 1.09 -8.18 -1.28
CA ASP A 38 0.11 -8.76 -0.35
C ASP A 38 -0.66 -7.66 0.39
N THR A 39 -1.96 -7.82 0.55
CA THR A 39 -2.83 -6.94 1.33
C THR A 39 -3.97 -7.74 1.99
N ALA A 40 -4.80 -7.10 2.82
CA ALA A 40 -5.99 -7.69 3.42
C ALA A 40 -6.97 -6.61 3.89
N GLU A 41 -8.26 -6.94 3.98
CA GLU A 41 -9.27 -6.04 4.57
C GLU A 41 -8.87 -5.64 6.00
N ALA A 42 -8.41 -6.62 6.79
CA ALA A 42 -7.96 -6.41 8.16
C ALA A 42 -6.77 -5.44 8.28
N TYR A 43 -5.99 -5.23 7.22
CA TYR A 43 -4.84 -4.32 7.22
C TYR A 43 -5.33 -2.87 7.13
N GLY A 44 -5.52 -2.25 8.30
CA GLY A 44 -5.95 -0.86 8.39
C GLY A 44 -7.43 -0.64 8.03
N ARG A 45 -8.24 -1.70 7.98
CA ARG A 45 -9.68 -1.69 7.65
C ARG A 45 -9.91 -1.15 6.24
N GLY A 46 -9.32 -1.82 5.24
CA GLY A 46 -9.36 -1.45 3.82
C GLY A 46 -8.40 -0.33 3.38
N ARG A 47 -7.72 0.35 4.33
CA ARG A 47 -6.78 1.43 3.99
C ARG A 47 -5.53 0.95 3.25
N SER A 48 -5.06 -0.26 3.56
CA SER A 48 -3.90 -0.82 2.86
C SER A 48 -4.21 -1.04 1.38
N GLU A 49 -5.39 -1.56 1.06
CA GLU A 49 -5.86 -1.78 -0.31
C GLU A 49 -6.02 -0.47 -1.07
N ALA A 50 -6.65 0.54 -0.45
CA ALA A 50 -6.80 1.86 -1.04
C ALA A 50 -5.45 2.53 -1.35
N SER A 51 -4.50 2.45 -0.40
CA SER A 51 -3.16 3.02 -0.56
C SER A 51 -2.34 2.32 -1.66
N LEU A 52 -2.42 0.98 -1.73
CA LEU A 52 -1.77 0.21 -2.80
C LEU A 52 -2.35 0.59 -4.17
N ALA A 53 -3.67 0.68 -4.29
CA ALA A 53 -4.32 1.08 -5.53
C ALA A 53 -3.91 2.50 -5.99
N GLU A 54 -3.82 3.45 -5.05
CA GLU A 54 -3.40 4.82 -5.36
C GLU A 54 -1.92 4.89 -5.77
N ALA A 55 -1.05 4.11 -5.15
CA ALA A 55 0.36 4.00 -5.53
C ALA A 55 0.53 3.51 -6.97
N LEU A 56 -0.17 2.43 -7.33
CA LEU A 56 -0.11 1.83 -8.68
C LEU A 56 -0.63 2.81 -9.75
N LYS A 57 -1.73 3.52 -9.46
CA LYS A 57 -2.26 4.56 -10.35
C LYS A 57 -1.30 5.74 -10.50
N THR A 58 -0.73 6.22 -9.39
CA THR A 58 0.22 7.34 -9.37
C THR A 58 1.43 7.07 -10.24
N HIS A 59 1.93 5.83 -10.25
CA HIS A 59 3.08 5.42 -11.07
C HIS A 59 2.70 4.84 -12.42
N ASN A 60 1.42 4.94 -12.81
CA ASN A 60 0.90 4.52 -14.11
C ASN A 60 1.22 3.05 -14.46
N ILE A 61 1.14 2.18 -13.46
CA ILE A 61 1.46 0.75 -13.60
C ILE A 61 0.28 0.01 -14.23
N SER A 62 0.57 -0.80 -15.27
CA SER A 62 -0.46 -1.62 -15.90
C SER A 62 -0.94 -2.71 -14.95
N PRO A 63 -2.25 -3.04 -14.92
CA PRO A 63 -2.74 -4.21 -14.19
C PRO A 63 -2.08 -5.52 -14.61
N ASP A 64 -1.62 -5.64 -15.85
CA ASP A 64 -0.92 -6.83 -16.37
C ASP A 64 0.51 -6.97 -15.81
N ASP A 65 1.09 -5.88 -15.30
CA ASP A 65 2.47 -5.86 -14.80
C ASP A 65 2.57 -6.23 -13.31
N VAL A 66 1.44 -6.40 -12.62
CA VAL A 66 1.39 -6.59 -11.16
C VAL A 66 0.51 -7.75 -10.71
N VAL A 67 0.91 -8.38 -9.61
CA VAL A 67 0.16 -9.47 -8.98
C VAL A 67 -0.24 -9.07 -7.57
N ILE A 68 -1.55 -9.00 -7.30
CA ILE A 68 -2.09 -8.64 -6.00
C ILE A 68 -2.69 -9.87 -5.33
N ALA A 69 -2.24 -10.17 -4.11
CA ALA A 69 -2.86 -11.17 -3.23
C ALA A 69 -3.62 -10.44 -2.10
N THR A 70 -4.93 -10.66 -1.99
CA THR A 70 -5.74 -10.12 -0.88
C THR A 70 -6.39 -11.22 -0.05
N LYS A 71 -6.78 -10.86 1.19
CA LYS A 71 -7.35 -11.73 2.22
C LYS A 71 -8.50 -11.01 2.93
N TRP A 72 -9.47 -11.78 3.41
CA TRP A 72 -10.66 -11.31 4.12
C TRP A 72 -10.54 -11.67 5.60
#